data_AF-A0A8T6YLM0-F1
#
_entry.id   AF-A0A8T6YLM0-F1
#
_cell.length_a   1.000
_cell.length_b   1.000
_cell.length_c   1.000
_cell.angle_alpha   90.00
_cell.angle_beta   90.00
_cell.angle_gamma   90.00
#
_symmetry.space_group_name_H-M   'P 1'
#
loop_
_entity.id
_entity.type
_entity.pdbx_description
1 polymer ?
#
loop_
_entity_poly.entity_id
_entity_poly.type
_entity_poly.pdbx_seq_one_letter_code
_entity_poly.pdbx_strand_id
1 'polypeptide(L)'
;MGFLIITAITGVIGIVSLYQFVTIIDSLKTTVPESIEDFKTKASILESDRLIIYYDEVLTQSARNYAFTHDEMWKLRYFQTEPVLDKLINEPYGNANNSVFLELNKINIELVNMEKEAIRLTDNGEYQQAISILESDEYTIQKSLYTDSLKIHAENNNLEYDDGIKSLENTSLLLSSNIDRVTKEGTIVLEIIFPILVSLSIFLGIFFSKRLATPINDLKKSVKQIASGNFNVNIAVRGPDEIQELIQDFKTMVVELNKIDVMKRDFSAMITHELKTPLVPIIGYVDLLLSQHFGDLNQNQTERLLRIKNNCLRMQK
;
A
#
# COMPACT_ATOMS: atom_id res chain seq x y z
N MET A 1 -1.32 16.18 19.83
CA MET A 1 0.11 15.81 19.74
C MET A 1 0.30 14.32 19.46
N GLY A 2 -0.05 13.39 20.37
CA GLY A 2 0.22 11.95 20.18
C GLY A 2 -0.41 11.31 18.93
N PHE A 3 -1.67 11.64 18.62
CA PHE A 3 -2.35 11.12 17.41
C PHE A 3 -1.62 11.54 16.12
N LEU A 4 -1.26 12.82 15.99
CA LEU A 4 -0.58 13.36 14.80
C LEU A 4 0.79 12.71 14.57
N ILE A 5 1.54 12.41 15.64
CA ILE A 5 2.84 11.73 15.55
C ILE A 5 2.66 10.29 15.04
N ILE A 6 1.67 9.56 15.56
CA ILE A 6 1.37 8.20 15.12
C ILE A 6 0.97 8.21 13.64
N THR A 7 0.06 9.10 13.24
CA THR A 7 -0.39 9.21 11.84
C THR A 7 0.77 9.54 10.89
N ALA A 8 1.66 10.45 11.29
CA ALA A 8 2.84 10.79 10.49
C ALA A 8 3.79 9.59 10.32
N ILE A 9 4.08 8.86 11.40
CA ILE A 9 4.95 7.67 11.36
C ILE A 9 4.34 6.59 10.46
N THR A 10 3.04 6.30 10.61
CA THR A 10 2.35 5.32 9.75
C THR A 10 2.35 5.75 8.28
N GLY A 11 2.24 7.05 8.00
CA GLY A 11 2.30 7.58 6.65
C GLY A 11 3.67 7.39 6.01
N VAL A 12 4.76 7.68 6.75
CA VAL A 12 6.13 7.47 6.26
C VAL A 12 6.41 5.99 5.97
N ILE A 13 6.02 5.10 6.88
CA ILE A 13 6.17 3.64 6.68
C ILE A 13 5.41 3.20 5.43
N GLY A 14 4.16 3.67 5.25
CA GLY A 14 3.36 3.34 4.07
C GLY A 14 4.00 3.80 2.76
N ILE A 15 4.60 4.99 2.73
CA ILE A 15 5.31 5.51 1.55
C ILE A 15 6.54 4.66 1.23
N VAL A 16 7.35 4.30 2.24
CA VAL A 16 8.55 3.47 2.06
C VAL A 16 8.17 2.09 1.53
N SER A 17 7.16 1.44 2.12
CA SER A 17 6.67 0.14 1.65
C SER A 17 6.12 0.21 0.22
N LEU A 18 5.42 1.30 -0.13
CA LEU A 18 4.91 1.49 -1.49
C LEU A 18 6.06 1.64 -2.49
N TYR A 19 7.08 2.44 -2.17
CA TYR A 19 8.25 2.64 -3.01
C TYR A 19 8.96 1.31 -3.31
N GLN A 20 9.17 0.51 -2.26
CA GLN A 20 9.78 -0.81 -2.37
C GLN A 20 8.96 -1.78 -3.23
N PHE A 21 7.64 -1.80 -3.06
CA PHE A 21 6.75 -2.61 -3.87
C PHE A 21 6.81 -2.20 -5.35
N VAL A 22 6.83 -0.89 -5.62
CA VAL A 22 6.97 -0.36 -6.99
C VAL A 22 8.28 -0.82 -7.62
N THR A 23 9.40 -0.85 -6.88
CA THR A 23 10.68 -1.35 -7.40
C THR A 23 10.59 -2.81 -7.86
N ILE A 24 9.94 -3.68 -7.07
CA ILE A 24 9.76 -5.10 -7.44
C ILE A 24 8.87 -5.21 -8.70
N ILE A 25 7.77 -4.47 -8.73
CA ILE A 25 6.85 -4.48 -9.87
C ILE A 25 7.53 -3.97 -11.15
N ASP A 26 8.39 -2.95 -11.03
CA ASP A 26 9.16 -2.45 -12.15
C ASP A 26 10.08 -3.54 -12.70
N SER A 27 10.89 -4.18 -11.86
CA SER A 27 11.75 -5.30 -12.28
C SER A 27 10.99 -6.46 -12.93
N LEU A 28 9.80 -6.78 -12.44
CA LEU A 28 8.93 -7.82 -13.03
C LEU A 28 8.34 -7.43 -14.39
N LYS A 29 8.10 -6.13 -14.61
CA LYS A 29 7.49 -5.63 -15.86
C LYS A 29 8.51 -5.28 -16.93
N THR A 30 9.74 -4.93 -16.56
CA THR A 30 10.77 -4.44 -17.49
C THR A 30 11.93 -5.42 -17.57
N THR A 31 12.71 -5.55 -16.49
CA THR A 31 13.98 -6.30 -16.47
C THR A 31 13.79 -7.79 -16.76
N VAL A 32 12.75 -8.43 -16.21
CA VAL A 32 12.49 -9.86 -16.44
C VAL A 32 12.11 -10.15 -17.90
N PRO A 33 11.12 -9.46 -18.51
CA PRO A 33 10.84 -9.65 -19.94
C PRO A 33 12.03 -9.37 -20.84
N GLU A 34 12.80 -8.31 -20.58
CA GLU A 34 13.98 -7.95 -21.39
C GLU A 34 15.05 -9.04 -21.36
N SER A 35 15.39 -9.56 -20.18
CA SER A 35 16.38 -10.64 -20.04
C SER A 35 15.91 -11.97 -20.67
N ILE A 36 14.61 -12.28 -20.61
CA ILE A 36 14.04 -13.44 -21.29
C ILE A 36 14.11 -13.29 -22.80
N GLU A 37 13.81 -12.11 -23.33
CA GLU A 37 13.83 -11.85 -24.77
C GLU A 37 15.25 -11.84 -25.33
N ASP A 38 16.20 -11.25 -24.61
CA ASP A 38 17.64 -11.34 -24.92
C ASP A 38 18.11 -12.80 -24.98
N PHE A 39 17.77 -13.60 -23.96
CA PHE A 39 18.09 -15.01 -23.94
C PHE A 39 17.46 -15.80 -25.09
N LYS A 40 16.17 -15.59 -25.38
CA LYS A 40 15.49 -16.25 -26.50
C LYS A 40 16.14 -15.93 -27.84
N THR A 41 16.51 -14.67 -28.05
CA THR A 41 17.19 -14.22 -29.27
C THR A 41 18.51 -14.98 -29.44
N LYS A 42 19.35 -14.99 -28.40
CA LYS A 42 20.64 -15.70 -28.40
C LYS A 42 20.48 -17.23 -28.57
N ALA A 43 19.46 -17.83 -27.94
CA ALA A 43 19.15 -19.25 -28.10
C ALA A 43 18.71 -19.60 -29.53
N SER A 44 17.91 -18.75 -30.18
CA SER A 44 17.46 -18.97 -31.56
C SER A 44 18.59 -18.87 -32.58
N ILE A 45 19.57 -18.01 -32.33
CA ILE A 45 20.80 -17.89 -33.13
C ILE A 45 21.60 -19.20 -33.05
N LEU A 46 21.77 -19.74 -31.84
CA LEU A 46 22.47 -21.00 -31.62
C LEU A 46 21.78 -22.20 -32.29
N GLU A 47 20.45 -22.22 -32.32
CA GLU A 47 19.67 -23.22 -33.05
C GLU A 47 19.88 -23.09 -34.57
N SER A 48 19.90 -21.86 -35.07
CA SER A 48 20.15 -21.55 -36.49
C SER A 48 21.52 -22.05 -36.94
N ASP A 49 22.58 -21.87 -36.14
CA ASP A 49 23.94 -22.36 -36.45
C ASP A 49 23.97 -23.88 -36.68
N ARG A 50 23.24 -24.65 -35.86
CA ARG A 50 23.15 -26.11 -36.02
C ARG A 50 22.43 -26.50 -37.30
N LEU A 51 21.37 -25.76 -37.66
CA LEU A 51 20.62 -26.00 -38.89
C LEU A 51 21.43 -25.62 -40.13
N ILE A 52 22.21 -24.54 -40.08
CA ILE A 52 23.12 -24.13 -41.16
C ILE A 52 24.11 -25.25 -41.48
N ILE A 53 24.80 -25.79 -40.47
CA ILE A 53 25.75 -26.91 -40.63
C ILE A 53 25.05 -28.13 -41.27
N TYR A 54 23.84 -28.46 -40.79
CA TYR A 54 23.08 -29.59 -41.33
C TYR A 54 22.72 -29.38 -42.81
N TYR A 55 22.12 -28.24 -43.17
CA TYR A 55 21.63 -28.01 -44.52
C TYR A 55 22.77 -27.78 -45.53
N ASP A 56 23.90 -27.21 -45.11
CA ASP A 56 25.12 -27.11 -45.91
C ASP A 56 25.67 -28.51 -46.28
N GLU A 57 25.78 -29.43 -45.32
CA GLU A 57 26.19 -30.81 -45.60
C GLU A 57 25.20 -31.50 -46.56
N VAL A 58 23.90 -31.28 -46.37
CA VAL A 58 22.87 -31.82 -47.26
C VAL A 58 23.02 -31.29 -48.69
N LEU A 59 23.28 -29.99 -48.86
CA LEU A 59 23.53 -29.35 -50.16
C LEU A 59 24.73 -29.96 -50.86
N THR A 60 25.88 -29.99 -50.18
CA THR A 60 27.13 -30.54 -50.72
C THR A 60 26.98 -32.00 -51.13
N GLN A 61 26.36 -32.83 -50.29
CA GLN A 61 26.13 -34.24 -50.63
C GLN A 61 25.13 -34.42 -51.77
N SER A 62 24.13 -33.54 -51.89
CA SER A 62 23.16 -33.59 -52.98
C SER A 62 23.81 -33.24 -54.32
N ALA A 63 24.64 -32.21 -54.37
CA ALA A 63 25.39 -31.84 -55.58
C ALA A 63 26.34 -32.97 -56.02
N ARG A 64 27.13 -33.51 -55.06
CA ARG A 64 28.04 -34.64 -55.33
C ARG A 64 27.30 -35.87 -55.80
N ASN A 65 26.29 -36.33 -55.06
CA ASN A 65 25.57 -37.53 -55.43
C ASN A 65 24.88 -37.38 -56.80
N TYR A 66 24.36 -36.20 -57.14
CA TYR A 66 23.82 -35.96 -58.47
C TYR A 66 24.89 -36.09 -59.55
N ALA A 67 26.06 -35.46 -59.36
CA ALA A 67 27.17 -35.52 -60.31
C ALA A 67 27.71 -36.94 -60.53
N PHE A 68 27.70 -37.79 -59.51
CA PHE A 68 28.19 -39.18 -59.60
C PHE A 68 27.14 -40.19 -60.08
N THR A 69 25.89 -40.05 -59.64
CA THR A 69 24.84 -41.07 -59.84
C THR A 69 23.87 -40.72 -60.95
N HIS A 70 23.73 -39.44 -61.28
CA HIS A 70 22.74 -38.91 -62.23
C HIS A 70 21.28 -39.13 -61.80
N ASP A 71 21.06 -39.48 -60.53
CA ASP A 71 19.72 -39.63 -59.98
C ASP A 71 19.12 -38.25 -59.64
N GLU A 72 18.11 -37.88 -60.42
CA GLU A 72 17.34 -36.63 -60.30
C GLU A 72 16.79 -36.35 -58.89
N MET A 73 16.62 -37.38 -58.05
CA MET A 73 16.23 -37.20 -56.66
C MET A 73 17.21 -36.30 -55.89
N TRP A 74 18.51 -36.40 -56.19
CA TRP A 74 19.53 -35.55 -55.55
C TRP A 74 19.46 -34.11 -56.03
N LYS A 75 19.20 -33.88 -57.32
CA LYS A 75 18.99 -32.54 -57.88
C LYS A 75 17.76 -31.86 -57.26
N LEU A 76 16.65 -32.60 -57.16
CA LEU A 76 15.43 -32.11 -56.51
C LEU A 76 15.68 -31.75 -55.04
N ARG A 77 16.40 -32.60 -54.30
CA ARG A 77 16.78 -32.33 -52.91
C ARG A 77 17.65 -31.08 -52.78
N TYR A 78 18.59 -30.88 -53.69
CA TYR A 78 19.45 -29.69 -53.72
C TYR A 78 18.61 -28.41 -53.81
N PHE A 79 17.76 -28.29 -54.83
CA PHE A 79 16.95 -27.09 -55.07
C PHE A 79 15.83 -26.88 -54.03
N GLN A 80 15.43 -27.90 -53.28
CA GLN A 80 14.56 -27.76 -52.12
C GLN A 80 15.31 -27.26 -50.88
N THR A 81 16.59 -27.61 -50.75
CA THR A 81 17.40 -27.28 -49.57
C THR A 81 18.03 -25.90 -49.65
N GLU A 82 18.48 -25.48 -50.84
CA GLU A 82 19.16 -24.19 -51.04
C GLU A 82 18.39 -22.98 -50.50
N PRO A 83 17.08 -22.82 -50.77
CA PRO A 83 16.33 -21.68 -50.23
C PRO A 83 16.18 -21.72 -48.71
N VAL A 84 16.22 -22.91 -48.11
CA VAL A 84 16.15 -23.07 -46.64
C VAL A 84 17.46 -22.65 -46.00
N LEU A 85 18.61 -23.06 -46.57
CA LEU A 85 19.92 -22.63 -46.09
C LEU A 85 20.09 -21.11 -46.26
N ASP A 86 19.76 -20.57 -47.43
CA ASP A 86 19.86 -19.12 -47.69
C ASP A 86 19.02 -18.32 -46.68
N LYS A 87 17.81 -18.79 -46.40
CA LYS A 87 16.96 -18.19 -45.37
C LYS A 87 17.57 -18.24 -43.98
N LEU A 88 18.12 -19.39 -43.56
CA LEU A 88 18.77 -19.56 -42.25
C LEU A 88 20.03 -18.71 -42.10
N ILE A 89 20.77 -18.51 -43.19
CA ILE A 89 21.91 -17.60 -43.23
C ILE A 89 21.41 -16.15 -43.16
N ASN A 90 20.32 -15.77 -43.84
CA ASN A 90 19.94 -14.34 -43.95
C ASN A 90 18.99 -13.81 -42.85
N GLU A 91 18.06 -14.61 -42.31
CA GLU A 91 17.03 -14.15 -41.35
C GLU A 91 17.58 -13.70 -39.98
N PRO A 92 18.46 -14.47 -39.30
CA PRO A 92 18.94 -14.09 -37.97
C PRO A 92 19.87 -12.88 -37.98
N TYR A 93 20.43 -12.53 -39.15
CA TYR A 93 21.58 -11.62 -39.28
C TYR A 93 21.30 -10.39 -40.16
N GLY A 94 20.04 -10.09 -40.45
CA GLY A 94 19.62 -8.96 -41.31
C GLY A 94 20.08 -7.56 -40.88
N ASN A 95 20.68 -7.40 -39.69
CA ASN A 95 21.39 -6.17 -39.30
C ASN A 95 22.87 -6.27 -39.72
N ALA A 96 23.14 -5.76 -40.93
CA ALA A 96 24.31 -5.93 -41.79
C ALA A 96 25.68 -5.39 -41.31
N ASN A 97 26.02 -5.43 -40.01
CA ASN A 97 27.30 -4.90 -39.50
C ASN A 97 28.25 -5.95 -38.90
N ASN A 98 27.95 -7.25 -39.00
CA ASN A 98 28.87 -8.30 -38.56
C ASN A 98 29.81 -8.71 -39.71
N SER A 99 31.08 -8.30 -39.64
CA SER A 99 32.08 -8.57 -40.68
C SER A 99 32.29 -10.05 -40.94
N VAL A 100 32.16 -10.89 -39.90
CA VAL A 100 32.31 -12.36 -39.99
C VAL A 100 31.17 -12.96 -40.83
N PHE A 101 29.96 -12.41 -40.68
CA PHE A 101 28.79 -12.87 -41.43
C PHE A 101 28.87 -12.52 -42.92
N LEU A 102 29.35 -11.31 -43.24
CA LEU A 102 29.56 -10.89 -44.64
C LEU A 102 30.57 -11.79 -45.35
N GLU A 103 31.60 -12.23 -44.64
CA GLU A 103 32.61 -13.17 -45.15
C GLU A 103 32.03 -14.57 -45.35
N LEU A 104 31.30 -15.09 -44.36
CA LEU A 104 30.61 -16.39 -44.46
C LEU A 104 29.63 -16.44 -45.64
N ASN A 105 28.81 -15.40 -45.81
CA ASN A 105 27.85 -15.33 -46.91
C ASN A 105 28.54 -15.27 -48.28
N LYS A 106 29.67 -14.54 -48.37
CA LYS A 106 30.45 -14.49 -49.60
C LYS A 106 30.98 -15.89 -49.99
N ILE A 107 31.54 -16.63 -49.04
CA ILE A 107 32.03 -17.99 -49.26
C ILE A 107 30.88 -18.92 -49.66
N ASN A 108 29.72 -18.81 -49.00
CA ASN A 108 28.53 -19.58 -49.32
C ASN A 108 28.08 -19.38 -50.78
N ILE A 109 28.04 -18.13 -51.24
CA ILE A 109 27.67 -17.81 -52.64
C ILE A 109 28.66 -18.44 -53.63
N GLU A 110 29.96 -18.40 -53.34
CA GLU A 110 30.99 -19.03 -54.19
C GLU A 110 30.81 -20.55 -54.25
N LEU A 111 30.60 -21.23 -53.11
CA LEU A 111 30.32 -22.67 -53.06
C LEU A 111 29.06 -23.05 -53.84
N VAL A 112 27.95 -22.35 -53.60
CA VAL A 112 26.66 -22.61 -54.28
C VAL A 112 26.80 -22.42 -55.79
N ASN A 113 27.57 -21.45 -56.26
CA ASN A 113 27.81 -21.25 -57.69
C ASN A 113 28.57 -22.44 -58.30
N MET A 114 29.61 -22.95 -57.63
CA MET A 114 30.35 -24.13 -58.08
C MET A 114 29.45 -25.38 -58.12
N GLU A 115 28.62 -25.57 -57.11
CA GLU A 115 27.69 -26.70 -57.03
C GLU A 115 26.60 -26.63 -58.11
N LYS A 116 26.02 -25.45 -58.36
CA LYS A 116 25.05 -25.24 -59.45
C LYS A 116 25.68 -25.45 -60.82
N GLU A 117 26.94 -25.04 -61.02
CA GLU A 117 27.65 -25.28 -62.27
C GLU A 117 27.93 -26.78 -62.48
N ALA A 118 28.30 -27.51 -61.42
CA ALA A 118 28.43 -28.97 -61.49
C ALA A 118 27.09 -29.63 -61.88
N ILE A 119 25.97 -29.22 -61.26
CA ILE A 119 24.63 -29.70 -61.63
C ILE A 119 24.32 -29.40 -63.10
N ARG A 120 24.61 -28.18 -63.59
CA ARG A 120 24.40 -27.78 -64.98
C ARG A 120 25.22 -28.63 -65.96
N LEU A 121 26.48 -28.93 -65.62
CA LEU A 121 27.34 -29.80 -66.42
C LEU A 121 26.82 -31.24 -66.43
N THR A 122 26.34 -31.75 -65.29
CA THR A 122 25.69 -33.05 -65.21
C THR A 122 24.43 -33.11 -66.09
N ASP A 123 23.59 -32.07 -66.09
CA ASP A 123 22.42 -31.95 -66.96
C ASP A 123 22.79 -32.04 -68.46
N ASN A 124 23.96 -31.53 -68.85
CA ASN A 124 24.45 -31.55 -70.24
C ASN A 124 25.20 -32.83 -70.63
N GLY A 125 25.36 -33.79 -69.70
CA GLY A 125 26.14 -35.01 -69.94
C GLY A 125 27.66 -34.86 -69.77
N GLU A 126 28.13 -33.74 -69.23
CA GLU A 126 29.56 -33.41 -69.04
C GLU A 126 30.08 -33.89 -67.67
N TYR A 127 29.85 -35.16 -67.34
CA TYR A 127 30.03 -35.70 -65.98
C TYR A 127 31.45 -35.55 -65.42
N GLN A 128 32.48 -35.79 -66.23
CA GLN A 128 33.87 -35.69 -65.79
C GLN A 128 34.24 -34.26 -65.40
N GLN A 129 33.66 -33.26 -66.08
CA GLN A 129 33.85 -31.86 -65.75
C GLN A 129 33.10 -31.49 -64.46
N ALA A 130 31.85 -31.94 -64.31
CA ALA A 130 31.06 -31.75 -63.09
C ALA A 130 31.78 -32.29 -61.84
N ILE A 131 32.30 -33.52 -61.92
CA ILE A 131 33.09 -34.14 -60.84
C ILE A 131 34.37 -33.35 -60.59
N SER A 132 35.09 -32.93 -61.65
CA SER A 132 36.34 -32.17 -61.50
C SER A 132 36.17 -30.84 -60.76
N ILE A 133 34.99 -30.18 -60.88
CA ILE A 133 34.69 -28.97 -60.11
C ILE A 133 34.54 -29.31 -58.63
N LEU A 134 33.73 -30.32 -58.29
CA LEU A 134 33.42 -30.71 -56.90
C LEU A 134 34.58 -31.38 -56.16
N GLU A 135 35.55 -31.92 -56.90
CA GLU A 135 36.81 -32.51 -56.39
C GLU A 135 38.01 -31.58 -56.57
N SER A 136 37.81 -30.34 -57.04
CA SER A 136 38.91 -29.39 -57.23
C SER A 136 39.53 -28.95 -55.90
N ASP A 137 40.81 -28.57 -55.96
CA ASP A 137 41.49 -27.92 -54.83
C ASP A 137 40.76 -26.64 -54.42
N GLU A 138 40.23 -25.88 -55.38
CA GLU A 138 39.50 -24.64 -55.13
C GLU A 138 38.20 -24.90 -54.35
N TYR A 139 37.42 -25.92 -54.73
CA TYR A 139 36.23 -26.31 -53.96
C TYR A 139 36.60 -26.73 -52.53
N THR A 140 37.68 -27.50 -52.39
CA THR A 140 38.17 -27.97 -51.09
C THR A 140 38.63 -26.81 -50.21
N ILE A 141 39.34 -25.83 -50.77
CA ILE A 141 39.76 -24.60 -50.08
C ILE A 141 38.54 -23.80 -49.62
N GLN A 142 37.57 -23.57 -50.51
CA GLN A 142 36.35 -22.82 -50.17
C GLN A 142 35.55 -23.52 -49.07
N LYS A 143 35.45 -24.86 -49.12
CA LYS A 143 34.77 -25.64 -48.08
C LYS A 143 35.51 -25.56 -46.73
N SER A 144 36.84 -25.54 -46.74
CA SER A 144 37.64 -25.32 -45.53
C SER A 144 37.39 -23.93 -44.95
N LEU A 145 37.45 -22.88 -45.77
CA LEU A 145 37.18 -21.50 -45.34
C LEU A 145 35.78 -21.36 -44.75
N TYR A 146 34.77 -21.94 -45.41
CA TYR A 146 33.39 -21.94 -44.93
C TYR A 146 33.27 -22.60 -43.55
N THR A 147 33.89 -23.77 -43.37
CA THR A 147 33.88 -24.51 -42.11
C THR A 147 34.57 -23.74 -40.99
N ASP A 148 35.71 -23.12 -41.28
CA ASP A 148 36.45 -22.30 -40.32
C ASP A 148 35.65 -21.05 -39.92
N SER A 149 35.02 -20.35 -40.88
CA SER A 149 34.15 -19.21 -40.61
C SER A 149 32.93 -19.61 -39.77
N LEU A 150 32.28 -20.73 -40.07
CA LEU A 150 31.17 -21.26 -39.27
C LEU A 150 31.61 -21.57 -37.84
N LYS A 151 32.80 -22.15 -37.66
CA LYS A 151 33.31 -22.48 -36.33
C LYS A 151 33.55 -21.22 -35.50
N ILE A 152 34.22 -20.21 -36.06
CA ILE A 152 34.46 -18.93 -35.38
C ILE A 152 33.13 -18.28 -34.99
N HIS A 153 32.16 -18.30 -35.90
CA HIS A 153 30.83 -17.75 -35.67
C HIS A 153 30.08 -18.49 -34.55
N ALA A 154 30.06 -19.82 -34.59
CA ALA A 154 29.44 -20.64 -33.56
C ALA A 154 30.13 -20.46 -32.18
N GLU A 155 31.45 -20.30 -32.13
CA GLU A 155 32.17 -20.00 -30.88
C GLU A 155 31.73 -18.65 -30.30
N ASN A 156 31.61 -17.61 -31.12
CA ASN A 156 31.12 -16.30 -30.69
C ASN A 156 29.66 -16.38 -30.18
N ASN A 157 28.78 -17.08 -30.90
CA ASN A 157 27.38 -17.21 -30.49
C ASN A 157 27.20 -18.05 -29.22
N ASN A 158 28.07 -19.04 -28.97
CA ASN A 158 28.10 -19.76 -27.69
C ASN A 158 28.46 -18.82 -26.54
N LEU A 159 29.42 -17.91 -26.73
CA LEU A 159 29.77 -16.91 -25.72
C LEU A 159 28.59 -15.95 -25.46
N GLU A 160 27.92 -15.50 -26.51
CA GLU A 160 26.73 -14.64 -26.37
C GLU A 160 25.58 -15.37 -25.66
N TYR A 161 25.36 -16.66 -25.96
CA TYR A 161 24.39 -17.50 -25.28
C TYR A 161 24.70 -17.63 -23.79
N ASP A 162 25.95 -17.92 -23.42
CA ASP A 162 26.40 -17.98 -22.03
C ASP A 162 26.20 -16.64 -21.31
N ASP A 163 26.42 -15.52 -22.00
CA ASP A 163 26.16 -14.19 -21.47
C ASP A 163 24.65 -13.92 -21.28
N GLY A 164 23.80 -14.45 -22.17
CA GLY A 164 22.35 -14.48 -21.99
C GLY A 164 21.92 -15.26 -20.73
N ILE A 165 22.53 -16.42 -20.48
CA ILE A 165 22.30 -17.19 -19.25
C ILE A 165 22.73 -16.40 -18.02
N LYS A 166 23.93 -15.80 -18.01
CA LYS A 166 24.39 -14.95 -16.90
C LYS A 166 23.46 -13.75 -16.67
N SER A 167 22.92 -13.15 -17.74
CA SER A 167 21.94 -12.07 -17.65
C SER A 167 20.66 -12.50 -16.91
N LEU A 168 20.15 -13.70 -17.22
CA LEU A 168 19.01 -14.29 -16.52
C LEU A 168 19.33 -14.60 -15.04
N GLU A 169 20.52 -15.15 -14.76
CA GLU A 169 20.97 -15.41 -13.39
C GLU A 169 21.06 -14.12 -12.57
N ASN A 170 21.67 -13.07 -13.15
CA ASN A 170 21.76 -11.75 -12.52
C ASN A 170 20.38 -11.15 -12.26
N THR A 171 19.45 -11.27 -13.22
CA THR A 171 18.07 -10.81 -13.05
C THR A 171 17.36 -11.56 -11.93
N SER A 172 17.55 -12.88 -11.84
CA SER A 172 17.02 -13.71 -10.77
C SER A 172 17.58 -13.32 -9.40
N LEU A 173 18.90 -13.08 -9.30
CA LEU A 173 19.56 -12.63 -8.07
C LEU A 173 19.06 -11.26 -7.61
N LEU A 174 18.90 -10.31 -8.54
CA LEU A 174 18.36 -8.98 -8.24
C LEU A 174 16.91 -9.08 -7.72
N LEU A 175 16.08 -9.92 -8.35
CA LEU A 175 14.70 -10.12 -7.92
C LEU A 175 14.64 -10.78 -6.54
N SER A 176 15.42 -11.83 -6.29
CA SER A 176 15.50 -12.49 -4.99
C SER A 176 15.94 -11.51 -3.90
N SER A 177 17.01 -10.74 -4.16
CA SER A 177 17.53 -9.74 -3.22
C SER A 177 16.50 -8.66 -2.88
N ASN A 178 15.77 -8.16 -3.89
CA ASN A 178 14.71 -7.18 -3.67
C ASN A 178 13.54 -7.77 -2.85
N ILE A 179 13.13 -9.01 -3.14
CA ILE A 179 12.09 -9.72 -2.38
C ILE A 179 12.53 -9.95 -0.92
N ASP A 180 13.75 -10.41 -0.71
CA ASP A 180 14.32 -10.65 0.63
C ASP A 180 14.39 -9.37 1.45
N ARG A 181 14.77 -8.25 0.82
CA ARG A 181 14.77 -6.94 1.49
C ARG A 181 13.35 -6.54 1.92
N VAL A 182 12.38 -6.62 1.02
CA VAL A 182 11.00 -6.21 1.31
C VAL A 182 10.34 -7.12 2.35
N THR A 183 10.56 -8.42 2.27
CA THR A 183 10.02 -9.37 3.25
C THR A 183 10.63 -9.13 4.63
N LYS A 184 11.95 -8.96 4.73
CA LYS A 184 12.62 -8.69 6.02
C LYS A 184 12.15 -7.38 6.65
N GLU A 185 12.09 -6.31 5.87
CA GLU A 185 11.63 -5.01 6.37
C GLU A 185 10.14 -5.04 6.75
N GLY A 186 9.30 -5.72 5.96
CA GLY A 186 7.89 -5.93 6.28
C GLY A 186 7.70 -6.72 7.58
N THR A 187 8.49 -7.77 7.81
CA THR A 187 8.45 -8.56 9.05
C THR A 187 8.81 -7.70 10.27
N ILE A 188 9.84 -6.85 10.20
CA ILE A 188 10.20 -5.93 11.30
C ILE A 188 9.03 -4.99 11.64
N VAL A 189 8.35 -4.45 10.64
CA VAL A 189 7.18 -3.57 10.85
C VAL A 189 6.07 -4.33 11.57
N LEU A 190 5.77 -5.56 11.15
CA LEU A 190 4.68 -6.36 11.70
C LEU A 190 4.99 -6.91 13.11
N GLU A 191 6.21 -7.38 13.36
CA GLU A 191 6.57 -8.04 14.61
C GLU A 191 6.98 -7.05 15.71
N ILE A 192 7.55 -5.89 15.35
CA ILE A 192 8.10 -4.95 16.33
C ILE A 192 7.28 -3.67 16.36
N ILE A 193 7.16 -2.96 15.23
CA ILE A 193 6.58 -1.62 15.19
C ILE A 193 5.08 -1.67 15.49
N PHE A 194 4.35 -2.60 14.88
CA PHE A 194 2.90 -2.69 15.04
C PHE A 194 2.48 -2.96 16.50
N PRO A 195 3.04 -3.95 17.23
CA PRO A 195 2.74 -4.14 18.65
C PRO A 195 3.08 -2.95 19.53
N ILE A 196 4.17 -2.23 19.22
CA ILE A 196 4.56 -1.01 19.96
C ILE A 196 3.51 0.09 19.75
N LEU A 197 3.06 0.32 18.52
CA LEU A 197 2.04 1.34 18.23
C LEU A 197 0.69 0.99 18.89
N VAL A 198 0.28 -0.28 18.86
CA VAL A 198 -0.94 -0.75 19.54
C VAL A 198 -0.82 -0.55 21.05
N SER A 199 0.30 -0.98 21.64
CA SER A 199 0.56 -0.84 23.07
C SER A 199 0.58 0.63 23.51
N LEU A 200 1.24 1.50 22.72
CA LEU A 200 1.28 2.93 22.97
C LEU A 200 -0.11 3.56 22.87
N SER A 201 -0.93 3.13 21.90
CA SER A 201 -2.30 3.62 21.73
C SER A 201 -3.19 3.26 22.93
N ILE A 202 -3.09 2.01 23.41
CA ILE A 202 -3.80 1.55 24.62
C ILE A 202 -3.33 2.36 25.83
N PHE A 203 -2.01 2.52 25.99
CA PHE A 203 -1.42 3.30 27.08
C PHE A 203 -1.91 4.75 27.08
N LEU A 204 -1.86 5.44 25.93
CA LEU A 204 -2.35 6.80 25.79
C LEU A 204 -3.86 6.90 26.06
N GLY A 205 -4.65 5.94 25.59
CA GLY A 205 -6.09 5.88 25.87
C GLY A 205 -6.37 5.81 27.37
N ILE A 206 -5.68 4.93 28.10
CA ILE A 206 -5.79 4.80 29.55
C ILE A 206 -5.31 6.09 30.26
N PHE A 207 -4.19 6.65 29.81
CA PHE A 207 -3.61 7.88 30.37
C PHE A 207 -4.56 9.07 30.26
N PHE A 208 -5.09 9.35 29.06
CA PHE A 208 -6.04 10.43 28.84
C PHE A 208 -7.38 10.19 29.54
N SER A 209 -7.84 8.93 29.58
CA SER A 209 -9.05 8.57 30.32
C SER A 209 -8.93 8.92 31.82
N LYS A 210 -7.81 8.57 32.45
CA LYS A 210 -7.55 8.88 33.86
C LYS A 210 -7.29 10.37 34.11
N ARG A 211 -6.56 11.05 33.21
CA ARG A 211 -6.13 12.44 33.41
C ARG A 211 -7.20 13.47 33.07
N LEU A 212 -8.02 13.22 32.04
CA LEU A 212 -9.05 14.17 31.56
C LEU A 212 -10.47 13.64 31.78
N ALA A 213 -10.79 12.47 31.21
CA ALA A 213 -12.17 12.01 31.16
C ALA A 213 -12.76 11.72 32.55
N THR A 214 -11.96 11.15 33.45
CA THR A 214 -12.38 10.79 34.81
C THR A 214 -12.76 12.03 35.63
N PRO A 215 -11.87 13.03 35.85
CA PRO A 215 -12.24 14.26 36.56
C PRO A 215 -13.46 14.98 36.01
N ILE A 216 -13.59 15.07 34.68
CA ILE A 216 -14.75 15.69 34.03
C ILE A 216 -16.04 14.90 34.33
N ASN A 217 -15.97 13.57 34.29
CA ASN A 217 -17.13 12.73 34.59
C ASN A 217 -17.53 12.80 36.07
N ASP A 218 -16.56 12.95 36.98
CA ASP A 218 -16.87 13.17 38.40
C ASP A 218 -17.50 14.53 38.63
N LEU A 219 -16.96 15.59 38.02
CA LEU A 219 -17.56 16.92 38.06
C LEU A 219 -19.00 16.88 37.52
N LYS A 220 -19.24 16.19 36.40
CA LYS A 220 -20.59 15.96 35.85
C LYS A 220 -21.53 15.29 36.85
N LYS A 221 -21.06 14.31 37.63
CA LYS A 221 -21.86 13.67 38.69
C LYS A 221 -22.17 14.65 39.82
N SER A 222 -21.18 15.44 40.26
CA SER A 222 -21.37 16.46 41.30
C SER A 222 -22.35 17.55 40.88
N VAL A 223 -22.25 18.04 39.64
CA VAL A 223 -23.18 19.03 39.06
C VAL A 223 -24.62 18.53 39.15
N LYS A 224 -24.87 17.24 38.83
CA LYS A 224 -26.22 16.65 38.93
C LYS A 224 -26.75 16.63 40.37
N GLN A 225 -25.90 16.39 41.37
CA GLN A 225 -26.31 16.41 42.77
C GLN A 225 -26.65 17.84 43.23
N ILE A 226 -25.84 18.82 42.85
CA ILE A 226 -26.08 20.23 43.17
C ILE A 226 -27.37 20.74 42.51
N ALA A 227 -27.63 20.34 41.26
CA ALA A 227 -28.87 20.66 40.56
C ALA A 227 -30.14 20.12 41.26
N SER A 228 -30.00 19.05 42.07
CA SER A 228 -31.09 18.51 42.91
C SER A 228 -31.26 19.21 44.27
N GLY A 229 -30.51 20.29 44.53
CA GLY A 229 -30.56 21.05 45.78
C GLY A 229 -29.62 20.55 46.88
N ASN A 230 -28.76 19.56 46.60
CA ASN A 230 -27.73 19.11 47.53
C ASN A 230 -26.43 19.90 47.31
N PHE A 231 -26.19 20.93 48.12
CA PHE A 231 -24.96 21.73 48.05
C PHE A 231 -23.79 21.16 48.87
N ASN A 232 -24.00 20.09 49.65
CA ASN A 232 -22.96 19.48 50.48
C ASN A 232 -22.26 18.35 49.72
N VAL A 233 -21.63 18.67 48.59
CA VAL A 233 -20.95 17.70 47.71
C VAL A 233 -19.44 17.89 47.81
N ASN A 234 -18.71 16.80 48.08
CA ASN A 234 -17.26 16.82 48.04
C ASN A 234 -16.75 16.65 46.60
N ILE A 235 -16.18 17.71 46.04
CA ILE A 235 -15.63 17.71 44.68
C ILE A 235 -14.10 17.64 44.78
N ALA A 236 -13.52 16.51 44.37
CA ALA A 236 -12.07 16.36 44.34
C ALA A 236 -11.46 17.22 43.22
N VAL A 237 -10.48 18.05 43.57
CA VAL A 237 -9.70 18.85 42.60
C VAL A 237 -8.60 17.96 42.05
N ARG A 238 -8.76 17.48 40.81
CA ARG A 238 -7.81 16.58 40.15
C ARG A 238 -7.84 16.78 38.63
N GLY A 239 -6.73 16.49 37.97
CA GLY A 239 -6.58 16.63 36.52
C GLY A 239 -5.45 17.59 36.15
N PRO A 240 -5.31 17.99 34.88
CA PRO A 240 -4.45 19.09 34.45
C PRO A 240 -4.89 20.41 35.08
N ASP A 241 -4.01 21.40 35.03
CA ASP A 241 -4.20 22.68 35.70
C ASP A 241 -5.50 23.37 35.27
N GLU A 242 -5.84 23.34 33.97
CA GLU A 242 -7.07 23.93 33.45
C GLU A 242 -8.33 23.21 33.96
N ILE A 243 -8.26 21.90 34.18
CA ILE A 243 -9.36 21.13 34.75
C ILE A 243 -9.46 21.38 36.26
N GLN A 244 -8.33 21.51 36.95
CA GLN A 244 -8.30 21.84 38.37
C GLN A 244 -8.87 23.25 38.62
N GLU A 245 -8.48 24.23 37.80
CA GLU A 245 -9.00 25.60 37.84
C GLU A 245 -10.51 25.62 37.63
N LEU A 246 -11.02 24.93 36.60
CA LEU A 246 -12.46 24.78 36.37
C LEU A 246 -13.19 24.16 37.57
N ILE A 247 -12.63 23.11 38.16
CA ILE A 247 -13.22 22.48 39.34
C ILE A 247 -13.22 23.46 40.53
N GLN A 248 -12.16 24.24 40.70
CA GLN A 248 -12.02 25.20 41.78
C GLN A 248 -13.03 26.36 41.65
N ASP A 249 -13.19 26.91 40.45
CA ASP A 249 -14.20 27.93 40.16
C ASP A 249 -15.61 27.39 40.40
N PHE A 250 -15.86 26.16 39.97
CA PHE A 250 -17.14 25.50 40.21
C PHE A 250 -17.39 25.30 41.72
N LYS A 251 -16.39 24.92 42.51
CA LYS A 251 -16.52 24.81 43.98
C LYS A 251 -16.86 26.15 44.62
N THR A 252 -16.23 27.24 44.17
CA THR A 252 -16.54 28.60 44.64
C THR A 252 -18.00 28.97 44.35
N MET A 253 -18.48 28.68 43.13
CA MET A 253 -19.89 28.89 42.77
C MET A 253 -20.85 28.08 43.67
N VAL A 254 -20.51 26.84 44.01
CA VAL A 254 -21.33 25.99 44.90
C VAL A 254 -21.43 26.58 46.31
N VAL A 255 -20.34 27.15 46.84
CA VAL A 255 -20.34 27.82 48.13
C VAL A 255 -21.27 29.04 48.12
N GLU A 256 -21.21 29.86 47.08
CA GLU A 256 -22.08 31.04 46.95
C GLU A 256 -23.55 30.65 46.77
N LEU A 257 -23.84 29.62 45.98
CA LEU A 257 -25.20 29.07 45.85
C LEU A 257 -25.75 28.58 47.19
N ASN A 258 -24.93 27.88 47.98
CA ASN A 258 -25.35 27.42 49.31
C ASN A 258 -25.64 28.60 50.26
N LYS A 259 -24.82 29.67 50.23
CA LYS A 259 -25.09 30.88 51.02
C LYS A 259 -26.43 31.51 50.63
N ILE A 260 -26.70 31.64 49.33
CA ILE A 260 -27.97 32.17 48.82
C ILE A 260 -29.15 31.30 49.30
N ASP A 261 -29.01 29.97 49.28
CA ASP A 261 -30.08 29.07 49.75
C ASP A 261 -30.32 29.20 51.26
N VAL A 262 -29.26 29.30 52.07
CA VAL A 262 -29.36 29.54 53.52
C VAL A 262 -30.00 30.90 53.80
N MET A 263 -29.53 31.97 53.16
CA MET A 263 -30.12 33.32 53.32
C MET A 263 -31.59 33.35 52.94
N LYS A 264 -31.98 32.64 51.86
CA LYS A 264 -33.37 32.51 51.44
C LYS A 264 -34.22 31.80 52.51
N ARG A 265 -33.70 30.73 53.13
CA ARG A 265 -34.39 30.00 54.21
C ARG A 265 -34.53 30.86 55.45
N ASP A 266 -33.45 31.52 55.87
CA ASP A 266 -33.44 32.40 57.05
C ASP A 266 -34.37 33.59 56.86
N PHE A 267 -34.35 34.22 55.68
CA PHE A 267 -35.28 35.30 55.33
C PHE A 267 -36.75 34.84 55.38
N SER A 268 -37.04 33.66 54.83
CA SER A 268 -38.39 33.09 54.86
C SER A 268 -38.85 32.80 56.29
N ALA A 269 -37.96 32.28 57.13
CA ALA A 269 -38.24 32.02 58.55
C ALA A 269 -38.43 33.33 59.33
N MET A 270 -37.55 34.30 59.13
CA MET A 270 -37.62 35.63 59.76
C MET A 270 -38.92 36.35 59.41
N ILE A 271 -39.30 36.43 58.13
CA ILE A 271 -40.57 37.04 57.72
C ILE A 271 -41.75 36.32 58.37
N THR A 272 -41.73 34.99 58.40
CA THR A 272 -42.79 34.21 59.04
C THR A 272 -42.91 34.55 60.54
N HIS A 273 -41.78 34.72 61.24
CA HIS A 273 -41.76 35.12 62.64
C HIS A 273 -42.27 36.55 62.84
N GLU A 274 -41.73 37.51 62.11
CA GLU A 274 -42.10 38.93 62.20
C GLU A 274 -43.55 39.20 61.81
N LEU A 275 -44.14 38.39 60.91
CA LEU A 275 -45.57 38.45 60.62
C LEU A 275 -46.42 37.84 61.74
N LYS A 276 -45.93 36.83 62.48
CA LYS A 276 -46.68 36.20 63.59
C LYS A 276 -46.74 37.07 64.85
N THR A 277 -45.65 37.73 65.21
CA THR A 277 -45.55 38.55 66.43
C THR A 277 -46.66 39.60 66.58
N PRO A 278 -46.98 40.45 65.58
CA PRO A 278 -48.05 41.44 65.70
C PRO A 278 -49.45 40.83 65.61
N LEU A 279 -49.63 39.62 65.07
CA LEU A 279 -50.94 38.98 64.99
C LEU A 279 -51.47 38.57 66.37
N VAL A 280 -50.58 38.21 67.32
CA VAL A 280 -50.96 37.82 68.68
C VAL A 280 -51.69 38.96 69.43
N PRO A 281 -51.14 40.18 69.56
CA PRO A 281 -51.87 41.28 70.20
C PRO A 281 -53.08 41.74 69.38
N ILE A 282 -53.06 41.68 68.03
CA ILE A 282 -54.24 41.98 67.21
C ILE A 282 -55.40 41.03 67.55
N ILE A 283 -55.13 39.73 67.61
CA ILE A 283 -56.13 38.73 68.01
C ILE A 283 -56.59 38.99 69.45
N GLY A 284 -55.67 39.29 70.38
CA GLY A 284 -55.99 39.61 71.77
C GLY A 284 -56.89 40.84 71.93
N TYR A 285 -56.60 41.94 71.22
CA TYR A 285 -57.45 43.13 71.22
C TYR A 285 -58.82 42.86 70.59
N VAL A 286 -58.86 42.11 69.48
CA VAL A 286 -60.13 41.68 68.87
C VAL A 286 -60.94 40.83 69.84
N ASP A 287 -60.31 39.96 70.63
CA ASP A 287 -60.99 39.14 71.64
C ASP A 287 -61.53 39.95 72.81
N LEU A 288 -60.79 40.97 73.29
CA LEU A 288 -61.28 41.89 74.31
C LEU A 288 -62.50 42.70 73.83
N LEU A 289 -62.46 43.16 72.58
CA LEU A 289 -63.59 43.85 71.94
C LEU A 289 -64.78 42.92 71.78
N LEU A 290 -64.58 41.70 71.25
CA LEU A 290 -65.65 40.69 71.10
C LEU A 290 -66.26 40.27 72.44
N SER A 291 -65.49 40.31 73.52
CA SER A 291 -65.95 40.04 74.89
C SER A 291 -66.69 41.22 75.53
N GLN A 292 -66.93 42.31 74.78
CA GLN A 292 -67.64 43.52 75.22
C GLN A 292 -67.02 44.22 76.44
N HIS A 293 -65.72 44.00 76.70
CA HIS A 293 -65.01 44.57 77.85
C HIS A 293 -64.91 46.11 77.79
N PHE A 294 -65.06 46.69 76.59
CA PHE A 294 -65.02 48.13 76.33
C PHE A 294 -66.39 48.72 75.90
N GLY A 295 -67.47 47.95 76.00
CA GLY A 295 -68.83 48.36 75.64
C GLY A 295 -69.54 47.42 74.66
N ASP A 296 -70.84 47.67 74.46
CA ASP A 296 -71.68 46.85 73.58
C ASP A 296 -71.29 47.01 72.11
N LEU A 297 -71.30 45.90 71.38
CA LEU A 297 -71.05 45.86 69.94
C LEU A 297 -72.36 45.63 69.19
N ASN A 298 -72.55 46.33 68.07
CA ASN A 298 -73.61 46.00 67.12
C ASN A 298 -73.21 44.79 66.25
N GLN A 299 -74.22 44.19 65.60
CA GLN A 299 -74.02 42.98 64.79
C GLN A 299 -72.97 43.14 63.67
N ASN A 300 -72.95 44.31 63.00
CA ASN A 300 -71.97 44.58 61.95
C ASN A 300 -70.54 44.65 62.52
N GLN A 301 -70.35 45.25 63.70
CA GLN A 301 -69.04 45.31 64.37
C GLN A 301 -68.55 43.92 64.77
N THR A 302 -69.42 43.09 65.35
CA THR A 302 -69.11 41.69 65.70
C THR A 302 -68.68 40.89 64.47
N GLU A 303 -69.40 41.00 63.35
CA GLU A 303 -69.06 40.26 62.13
C GLU A 303 -67.68 40.70 61.57
N ARG A 304 -67.38 42.00 61.57
CA ARG A 304 -66.09 42.53 61.10
C ARG A 304 -64.94 42.06 61.97
N LEU A 305 -65.10 42.09 63.30
CA LEU A 305 -64.09 41.62 64.25
C LEU A 305 -63.83 40.12 64.08
N LEU A 306 -64.87 39.30 63.91
CA LEU A 306 -64.72 37.87 63.62
C LEU A 306 -63.97 37.62 62.30
N ARG A 307 -64.21 38.42 61.26
CA ARG A 307 -63.46 38.32 59.99
C ARG A 307 -61.98 38.66 60.18
N ILE A 308 -61.65 39.71 60.92
CA ILE A 308 -60.26 40.09 61.24
C ILE A 308 -59.58 38.95 62.01
N LYS A 309 -60.21 38.44 63.08
CA LYS A 309 -59.70 37.32 63.87
C LYS A 309 -59.42 36.09 63.01
N ASN A 310 -60.36 35.69 62.16
CA ASN A 310 -60.22 34.52 61.31
C ASN A 310 -59.10 34.68 60.27
N ASN A 311 -58.91 35.87 59.70
CA ASN A 311 -57.80 36.14 58.78
C ASN A 311 -56.44 36.09 59.50
N CYS A 312 -56.34 36.68 60.69
CA CYS A 312 -55.12 36.62 61.50
C CYS A 312 -54.77 35.17 61.89
N LEU A 313 -55.76 34.37 62.30
CA LEU A 313 -55.57 32.94 62.61
C LEU A 313 -55.16 32.11 61.38
N ARG A 314 -55.62 32.48 60.18
CA ARG A 314 -55.19 31.84 58.93
C ARG A 314 -53.73 32.18 58.61
N MET A 315 -53.30 33.42 58.83
CA MET A 315 -51.92 33.86 58.58
C MET A 315 -50.90 33.32 59.61
N GLN A 316 -51.36 32.86 60.78
CA GLN A 316 -50.50 32.27 61.82
C GLN A 316 -50.14 30.79 61.54
N LYS A 317 -50.93 30.08 60.73
CA LYS A 317 -50.67 28.70 60.32
C LYS A 317 -49.60 28.66 59.24
#